data_AF-A0A5C8EEQ1-F1
#
_entry.id   AF-A0A5C8EEQ1-F1
#
_cell.length_a   1.000
_cell.length_b   1.000
_cell.length_c   1.000
_cell.angle_alpha   90.00
_cell.angle_beta   90.00
_cell.angle_gamma   90.00
#
_symmetry.space_group_name_H-M   'P 1'
#
loop_
_entity.id
_entity.type
_entity.pdbx_description
1 polymer ?
#
loop_
_entity_poly.entity_id
_entity_poly.type
_entity_poly.pdbx_seq_one_letter_code
_entity_poly.pdbx_strand_id
1 'polypeptide(L)'
;MNENTWKIDFEYLKRFEYRIDNMVSLLNLNKVNSIMDLGAGHQTLRRKIPSSIEYIPCDIYKHVDSTVIVDFNKGEFYNKKVDVVFCSGIFEYIYDLKQFIKNISKNTNILIGSYHFKDDVENRSDIWVNSYSMIDFFKIWHDLGFNCVFLEKTNHFDNILYTGSNQRIFIITDNTKNDIINYSVINKVLLQRIYHKIEDSNVKYILEKLIDTLAWWIPIRKWRDNFRNKFFDKFIKGGINNDFKFLYPLNFRLDLNY
;
A
#
# COMPACT_ATOMS: atom_id res chain seq x y z
N MET A 1 7.00 31.29 -8.74
CA MET A 1 6.23 30.32 -7.92
C MET A 1 5.80 29.21 -8.86
N ASN A 2 6.03 27.96 -8.47
CA ASN A 2 5.63 26.84 -9.30
C ASN A 2 4.11 26.66 -9.18
N GLU A 3 3.41 26.58 -10.30
CA GLU A 3 1.95 26.42 -10.34
C GLU A 3 1.57 24.94 -10.17
N ASN A 4 0.52 24.67 -9.40
CA ASN A 4 0.00 23.31 -9.25
C ASN A 4 -0.54 22.77 -10.58
N THR A 5 -0.08 21.60 -11.00
CA THR A 5 -0.46 20.95 -12.25
C THR A 5 -1.72 20.10 -12.15
N TRP A 6 -2.02 19.55 -10.97
CA TRP A 6 -3.32 18.92 -10.68
C TRP A 6 -4.39 20.00 -10.53
N LYS A 7 -5.47 19.89 -11.29
CA LYS A 7 -6.57 20.88 -11.32
C LYS A 7 -7.85 20.30 -10.70
N ILE A 8 -8.71 21.20 -10.20
CA ILE A 8 -9.93 20.83 -9.45
C ILE A 8 -10.95 20.04 -10.29
N ASP A 9 -10.91 20.20 -11.61
CA ASP A 9 -11.79 19.61 -12.60
C ASP A 9 -11.26 18.27 -13.17
N PHE A 10 -10.12 17.78 -12.68
CA PHE A 10 -9.59 16.49 -13.12
C PHE A 10 -10.50 15.33 -12.70
N GLU A 11 -10.68 14.40 -13.63
CA GLU A 11 -11.53 13.23 -13.44
C GLU A 11 -10.91 12.24 -12.44
N TYR A 12 -11.69 11.85 -11.44
CA TYR A 12 -11.33 10.77 -10.51
C TYR A 12 -11.71 9.41 -11.10
N LEU A 13 -10.70 8.72 -11.62
CA LEU A 13 -10.87 7.44 -12.29
C LEU A 13 -11.02 6.28 -11.27
N LYS A 14 -11.80 5.26 -11.64
CA LYS A 14 -12.01 4.04 -10.82
C LYS A 14 -10.71 3.35 -10.37
N ARG A 15 -9.65 3.42 -11.19
CA ARG A 15 -8.31 2.90 -10.85
C ARG A 15 -7.72 3.52 -9.57
N PHE A 16 -8.07 4.77 -9.27
CA PHE A 16 -7.62 5.43 -8.03
C PHE A 16 -8.26 4.78 -6.80
N GLU A 17 -9.51 4.34 -6.89
CA GLU A 17 -10.17 3.64 -5.80
C GLU A 17 -9.53 2.27 -5.53
N TYR A 18 -9.23 1.50 -6.58
CA TYR A 18 -8.55 0.20 -6.47
C TYR A 18 -7.15 0.34 -5.84
N ARG A 19 -6.42 1.40 -6.18
CA ARG A 19 -5.15 1.72 -5.52
C ARG A 19 -5.32 1.93 -4.02
N ILE A 20 -6.34 2.70 -3.63
CA ILE A 20 -6.65 2.93 -2.22
C ILE A 20 -7.03 1.61 -1.54
N ASP A 21 -7.83 0.75 -2.17
CA ASP A 21 -8.19 -0.57 -1.63
C ASP A 21 -6.97 -1.43 -1.35
N ASN A 22 -6.04 -1.52 -2.31
CA ASN A 22 -4.79 -2.25 -2.14
C ASN A 22 -3.96 -1.69 -0.99
N MET A 23 -3.80 -0.36 -0.93
CA MET A 23 -3.04 0.29 0.14
C MET A 23 -3.68 0.02 1.51
N VAL A 24 -4.99 0.23 1.66
CA VAL A 24 -5.71 0.01 2.93
C VAL A 24 -5.59 -1.43 3.41
N SER A 25 -5.61 -2.42 2.50
CA SER A 25 -5.47 -3.84 2.85
C SER A 25 -4.14 -4.18 3.55
N LEU A 26 -3.11 -3.36 3.35
CA LEU A 26 -1.79 -3.55 3.95
C LEU A 26 -1.70 -2.99 5.38
N LEU A 27 -2.77 -2.34 5.88
CA LEU A 27 -2.85 -1.82 7.23
C LEU A 27 -3.74 -2.71 8.11
N ASN A 28 -3.34 -2.88 9.36
CA ASN A 28 -4.17 -3.45 10.41
C ASN A 28 -5.01 -2.34 11.05
N LEU A 29 -6.17 -2.03 10.45
CA LEU A 29 -7.00 -0.89 10.86
C LEU A 29 -7.47 -0.94 12.32
N ASN A 30 -7.50 -2.12 12.95
CA ASN A 30 -7.82 -2.26 14.38
C ASN A 30 -6.72 -1.71 15.31
N LYS A 31 -5.54 -1.40 14.77
CA LYS A 31 -4.38 -0.83 15.48
C LYS A 31 -4.12 0.62 15.11
N VAL A 32 -4.92 1.19 14.22
CA VAL A 32 -4.77 2.57 13.73
C VAL A 32 -5.81 3.44 14.41
N ASN A 33 -5.38 4.51 15.07
CA ASN A 33 -6.29 5.49 15.68
C ASN A 33 -6.45 6.74 14.82
N SER A 34 -5.44 7.09 14.03
CA SER A 34 -5.44 8.30 13.21
C SER A 34 -4.75 8.12 11.86
N ILE A 35 -5.34 8.67 10.82
CA ILE A 35 -4.80 8.71 9.45
C ILE A 35 -4.84 10.15 8.94
N MET A 36 -3.70 10.64 8.45
CA MET A 36 -3.62 11.87 7.65
C MET A 36 -3.48 11.52 6.18
N ASP A 37 -4.44 11.94 5.35
CA ASP A 37 -4.51 11.63 3.92
C ASP A 37 -4.10 12.85 3.11
N LEU A 38 -2.92 12.79 2.49
CA LEU A 38 -2.33 13.91 1.76
C LEU A 38 -2.65 13.77 0.27
N GLY A 39 -3.38 14.75 -0.28
CA GLY A 39 -4.01 14.64 -1.59
C GLY A 39 -5.32 13.85 -1.51
N ALA A 40 -6.14 14.12 -0.48
CA ALA A 40 -7.32 13.35 -0.15
C ALA A 40 -8.42 13.39 -1.24
N GLY A 41 -8.42 14.40 -2.11
CA GLY A 41 -9.42 14.59 -3.16
C GLY A 41 -10.85 14.47 -2.65
N HIS A 42 -11.62 13.55 -3.25
CA HIS A 42 -13.00 13.24 -2.87
C HIS A 42 -13.12 12.35 -1.61
N GLN A 43 -12.06 12.26 -0.81
CA GLN A 43 -11.97 11.50 0.45
C GLN A 43 -12.40 10.04 0.30
N THR A 44 -11.98 9.40 -0.79
CA THR A 44 -12.31 7.98 -1.06
C THR A 44 -11.82 7.06 0.05
N LEU A 45 -10.67 7.36 0.66
CA LEU A 45 -10.16 6.63 1.81
C LEU A 45 -11.14 6.66 3.00
N ARG A 46 -11.80 7.79 3.27
CA ARG A 46 -12.75 7.91 4.39
C ARG A 46 -13.86 6.88 4.33
N ARG A 47 -14.34 6.55 3.12
CA ARG A 47 -15.41 5.56 2.91
C ARG A 47 -14.94 4.12 3.10
N LYS A 48 -13.63 3.88 3.16
CA LYS A 48 -13.01 2.56 3.22
C LYS A 48 -12.43 2.21 4.59
N ILE A 49 -12.41 3.16 5.54
CA ILE A 49 -11.87 2.97 6.89
C ILE A 49 -12.96 3.08 7.96
N PRO A 50 -12.81 2.43 9.13
CA PRO A 50 -13.73 2.57 10.25
C PRO A 50 -13.93 4.02 10.68
N SER A 51 -15.16 4.38 11.05
CA SER A 51 -15.48 5.74 11.46
C SER A 51 -14.80 6.18 12.76
N SER A 52 -14.39 5.20 13.58
CA SER A 52 -13.63 5.38 14.82
C SER A 52 -12.20 5.88 14.62
N ILE A 53 -11.65 5.74 13.40
CA ILE A 53 -10.34 6.29 13.07
C ILE A 53 -10.49 7.79 12.83
N GLU A 54 -9.69 8.58 13.53
CA GLU A 54 -9.55 10.00 13.24
C GLU A 54 -8.97 10.17 11.83
N TYR A 55 -9.72 10.83 10.95
CA TYR A 55 -9.33 11.02 9.56
C TYR A 55 -9.13 12.50 9.27
N ILE A 56 -7.92 12.84 8.82
CA ILE A 56 -7.49 14.21 8.53
C ILE A 56 -7.23 14.30 7.02
N PRO A 57 -8.22 14.72 6.22
CA PRO A 57 -8.04 14.91 4.78
C PRO A 57 -7.37 16.25 4.50
N CYS A 58 -6.19 16.21 3.89
CA CYS A 58 -5.48 17.40 3.43
C CYS A 58 -5.46 17.44 1.91
N ASP A 59 -5.89 18.54 1.32
CA ASP A 59 -5.86 18.76 -0.13
C ASP A 59 -5.78 20.25 -0.44
N ILE A 60 -5.35 20.60 -1.66
CA ILE A 60 -5.40 21.99 -2.12
C ILE A 60 -6.83 22.41 -2.48
N TYR A 61 -7.68 21.46 -2.88
CA TYR A 61 -9.05 21.71 -3.27
C TYR A 61 -10.05 21.20 -2.23
N LYS A 62 -10.99 22.08 -1.86
CA LYS A 62 -12.06 21.76 -0.91
C LYS A 62 -13.21 21.01 -1.58
N HIS A 63 -12.98 19.76 -1.97
CA HIS A 63 -14.04 18.89 -2.53
C HIS A 63 -15.12 18.51 -1.50
N VAL A 64 -14.76 18.48 -0.21
CA VAL A 64 -15.63 18.13 0.90
C VAL A 64 -15.36 19.09 2.06
N ASP A 65 -16.38 19.39 2.86
CA ASP A 65 -16.28 20.41 3.92
C ASP A 65 -15.24 20.14 5.00
N SER A 66 -14.96 18.86 5.27
CA SER A 66 -13.95 18.44 6.25
C SER A 66 -12.51 18.58 5.76
N THR A 67 -12.27 18.90 4.48
CA THR A 67 -10.92 19.02 3.91
C THR A 67 -10.16 20.18 4.54
N VAL A 68 -9.00 19.87 5.12
CA VAL A 68 -7.99 20.85 5.51
C VAL A 68 -7.30 21.34 4.24
N ILE A 69 -7.46 22.62 3.92
CA ILE A 69 -6.87 23.21 2.73
C ILE A 69 -5.38 23.43 2.95
N VAL A 70 -4.54 22.79 2.14
CA VAL A 70 -3.08 22.88 2.22
C VAL A 70 -2.48 22.87 0.81
N ASP A 71 -1.63 23.85 0.48
CA ASP A 71 -0.85 23.89 -0.75
C ASP A 71 0.60 23.45 -0.49
N PHE A 72 0.87 22.15 -0.66
CA PHE A 72 2.19 21.57 -0.41
C PHE A 72 3.29 22.19 -1.30
N ASN A 73 2.96 22.68 -2.49
CA ASN A 73 3.90 23.33 -3.40
C ASN A 73 4.21 24.79 -3.03
N LYS A 74 3.45 25.37 -2.09
CA LYS A 74 3.82 26.60 -1.36
C LYS A 74 4.57 26.33 -0.06
N GLY A 75 4.87 25.07 0.25
CA GLY A 75 5.53 24.67 1.49
C GLY A 75 4.60 24.59 2.70
N GLU A 76 3.28 24.71 2.48
CA GLU A 76 2.29 24.53 3.55
C GLU A 76 2.24 23.05 3.98
N PHE A 77 1.99 22.82 5.27
CA PHE A 77 1.83 21.46 5.80
C PHE A 77 1.00 21.48 7.08
N TYR A 78 0.04 20.57 7.19
CA TYR A 78 -0.74 20.42 8.42
C TYR A 78 0.05 19.59 9.45
N ASN A 79 0.64 20.27 10.43
CA ASN A 79 1.50 19.63 11.43
C ASN A 79 0.68 19.00 12.55
N LYS A 80 0.44 17.69 12.45
CA LYS A 80 -0.18 16.88 13.49
C LYS A 80 0.41 15.47 13.47
N LYS A 81 0.83 14.98 14.65
CA LYS A 81 1.27 13.60 14.82
C LYS A 81 0.09 12.64 14.62
N VAL A 82 0.27 11.65 13.76
CA VAL A 82 -0.72 10.60 13.46
C VAL A 82 -0.05 9.23 13.43
N ASP A 83 -0.86 8.17 13.47
CA ASP A 83 -0.35 6.80 13.36
C ASP A 83 0.11 6.46 11.95
N VAL A 84 -0.62 6.93 10.93
CA VAL A 84 -0.30 6.69 9.51
C VAL A 84 -0.49 7.95 8.68
N VAL A 85 0.49 8.25 7.82
CA VAL A 85 0.29 9.18 6.70
C VAL A 85 0.02 8.36 5.44
N PHE A 86 -1.03 8.73 4.71
CA PHE A 86 -1.49 8.07 3.51
C PHE A 86 -1.28 9.00 2.31
N CYS A 87 -0.53 8.53 1.30
CA CYS A 87 -0.16 9.32 0.12
C CYS A 87 -0.50 8.56 -1.17
N SER A 88 -1.74 8.63 -1.65
CA SER A 88 -2.19 7.91 -2.83
C SER A 88 -2.01 8.71 -4.11
N GLY A 89 -0.81 8.65 -4.70
CA GLY A 89 -0.49 9.26 -6.00
C GLY A 89 -0.46 10.78 -5.94
N ILE A 90 0.12 11.33 -4.87
CA ILE A 90 0.34 12.77 -4.67
C ILE A 90 1.78 13.18 -4.98
N PHE A 91 2.74 12.25 -4.83
CA PHE A 91 4.16 12.56 -4.88
C PHE A 91 4.62 13.09 -6.24
N GLU A 92 4.00 12.67 -7.34
CA GLU A 92 4.29 13.10 -8.71
C GLU A 92 4.05 14.59 -8.95
N TYR A 93 3.22 15.22 -8.11
CA TYR A 93 2.79 16.61 -8.23
C TYR A 93 3.55 17.57 -7.32
N ILE A 94 4.53 17.08 -6.55
CA ILE A 94 5.28 17.88 -5.60
C ILE A 94 6.62 18.34 -6.19
N TYR A 95 6.86 19.65 -6.26
CA TYR A 95 8.12 20.20 -6.78
C TYR A 95 9.28 19.96 -5.81
N ASP A 96 9.14 20.31 -4.54
CA ASP A 96 10.13 20.03 -3.50
C ASP A 96 9.78 18.76 -2.71
N LEU A 97 9.95 17.63 -3.38
CA LEU A 97 9.62 16.32 -2.82
C LEU A 97 10.44 16.01 -1.56
N LYS A 98 11.68 16.48 -1.47
CA LYS A 98 12.55 16.26 -0.30
C LYS A 98 11.99 16.96 0.94
N GLN A 99 11.60 18.23 0.82
CA GLN A 99 11.02 18.98 1.92
C GLN A 99 9.64 18.41 2.32
N PHE A 100 8.84 17.98 1.34
CA PHE A 100 7.56 17.31 1.61
C PHE A 100 7.75 16.00 2.40
N ILE A 101 8.68 15.13 1.98
CA ILE A 101 9.02 13.90 2.71
C ILE A 101 9.52 14.22 4.13
N LYS A 102 10.36 15.25 4.29
CA LYS A 102 10.85 15.70 5.61
C LYS A 102 9.72 16.21 6.52
N ASN A 103 8.68 16.82 5.95
CA ASN A 103 7.50 17.22 6.72
C ASN A 103 6.68 16.00 7.13
N ILE A 104 6.51 15.01 6.24
CA ILE A 104 5.82 13.76 6.56
C ILE A 104 6.54 13.00 7.69
N SER A 105 7.85 12.82 7.61
CA SER A 105 8.62 12.07 8.61
C SER A 105 8.54 12.66 10.02
N LYS A 106 8.30 13.97 10.13
CA LYS A 106 8.05 14.63 11.41
C LYS A 106 6.66 14.34 11.98
N ASN A 107 5.72 13.85 11.19
CA ASN A 107 4.31 13.71 11.59
C ASN A 107 3.86 12.25 11.75
N THR A 108 4.67 11.26 11.35
CA THR A 108 4.34 9.84 11.49
C THR A 108 5.59 8.97 11.59
N ASN A 109 5.43 7.77 12.14
CA ASN A 109 6.42 6.69 12.07
C ASN A 109 6.14 5.72 10.92
N ILE A 110 4.95 5.80 10.30
CA ILE A 110 4.51 4.93 9.20
C ILE A 110 3.88 5.77 8.09
N LEU A 111 4.38 5.59 6.88
CA LEU A 111 3.74 6.07 5.66
C LEU A 111 3.38 4.89 4.76
N ILE A 112 2.18 4.94 4.20
CA ILE A 112 1.83 4.14 3.02
C ILE A 112 1.62 5.06 1.84
N GLY A 113 2.24 4.72 0.71
CA GLY A 113 2.27 5.58 -0.45
C GLY A 113 2.20 4.83 -1.76
N SER A 114 1.92 5.58 -2.83
CA SER A 114 2.10 5.10 -4.19
C SER A 114 2.81 6.14 -5.04
N TYR A 115 3.65 5.69 -5.96
CA TYR A 115 4.39 6.56 -6.87
C TYR A 115 4.71 5.87 -8.19
N HIS A 116 4.75 6.67 -9.26
CA HIS A 116 5.25 6.29 -10.57
C HIS A 116 6.76 6.57 -10.69
N PHE A 117 7.57 5.55 -10.42
CA PHE A 117 9.02 5.65 -10.51
C PHE A 117 9.50 5.79 -11.96
N LYS A 118 10.57 6.57 -12.15
CA LYS A 118 11.26 6.72 -13.44
C LYS A 118 11.63 5.36 -14.05
N ASP A 119 11.96 4.38 -13.20
CA ASP A 119 12.41 3.05 -13.61
C ASP A 119 11.28 2.17 -14.18
N ASP A 120 10.01 2.53 -13.97
CA ASP A 120 8.84 1.72 -14.35
C ASP A 120 7.94 2.37 -15.40
N VAL A 121 8.25 3.60 -15.80
CA VAL A 121 7.41 4.41 -16.69
C VAL A 121 8.17 4.78 -17.96
N GLU A 122 7.67 4.31 -19.10
CA GLU A 122 8.16 4.69 -20.43
C GLU A 122 7.62 6.07 -20.85
N ASN A 123 6.31 6.29 -20.74
CA ASN A 123 5.63 7.54 -21.09
C ASN A 123 5.11 8.24 -19.83
N ARG A 124 5.69 9.40 -19.50
CA ARG A 124 5.30 10.19 -18.33
C ARG A 124 4.17 11.14 -18.66
N SER A 125 3.32 11.39 -17.69
CA SER A 125 2.28 12.41 -17.81
C SER A 125 2.87 13.82 -17.73
N ASP A 126 2.42 14.74 -18.58
CA ASP A 126 2.89 16.14 -18.63
C ASP A 126 2.56 16.93 -17.35
N ILE A 127 1.60 16.46 -16.55
CA ILE A 127 1.24 17.07 -15.27
C ILE A 127 2.16 16.63 -14.13
N TRP A 128 3.05 15.66 -14.32
CA TRP A 128 3.99 15.24 -13.29
C TRP A 128 5.23 16.11 -13.27
N VAL A 129 5.52 16.70 -12.12
CA VAL A 129 6.54 17.75 -11.99
C VAL A 129 7.91 17.22 -11.55
N ASN A 130 7.99 15.96 -11.10
CA ASN A 130 9.25 15.32 -10.70
C ASN A 130 9.33 13.85 -11.16
N SER A 131 10.55 13.32 -11.30
CA SER A 131 10.84 12.01 -11.89
C SER A 131 11.90 11.21 -11.13
N TYR A 132 11.65 10.90 -9.86
CA TYR A 132 12.61 10.18 -9.03
C TYR A 132 12.73 8.70 -9.47
N SER A 133 13.97 8.19 -9.46
CA SER A 133 14.21 6.75 -9.45
C SER A 133 13.83 6.17 -8.09
N MET A 134 13.62 4.86 -8.02
CA MET A 134 13.40 4.16 -6.75
C MET A 134 14.54 4.43 -5.77
N ILE A 135 15.79 4.35 -6.26
CA ILE A 135 16.99 4.55 -5.44
C ILE A 135 16.98 5.96 -4.84
N ASP A 136 16.78 7.00 -5.66
CA ASP A 136 16.81 8.38 -5.18
C ASP A 136 15.66 8.69 -4.23
N PHE A 137 14.46 8.18 -4.52
CA PHE A 137 13.28 8.38 -3.66
C PHE A 137 13.48 7.73 -2.28
N PHE A 138 13.87 6.47 -2.23
CA PHE A 138 14.05 5.75 -0.96
C PHE A 138 15.29 6.22 -0.20
N LYS A 139 16.31 6.76 -0.88
CA LYS A 139 17.45 7.40 -0.22
C LYS A 139 17.03 8.57 0.67
N ILE A 140 16.06 9.39 0.23
CA ILE A 140 15.56 10.51 1.06
C ILE A 140 14.97 10.00 2.37
N TRP A 141 14.19 8.91 2.33
CA TRP A 141 13.63 8.28 3.52
C TRP A 141 14.71 7.67 4.41
N HIS A 142 15.66 6.96 3.81
CA HIS A 142 16.78 6.35 4.51
C HIS A 142 17.63 7.38 5.28
N ASP A 143 17.94 8.51 4.65
CA ASP A 143 18.69 9.61 5.28
C ASP A 143 17.94 10.26 6.45
N LEU A 144 16.62 10.03 6.57
CA LEU A 144 15.76 10.45 7.68
C LEU A 144 15.52 9.36 8.72
N GLY A 145 16.16 8.19 8.59
CA GLY A 145 16.02 7.05 9.51
C GLY A 145 14.85 6.11 9.23
N PHE A 146 14.25 6.21 8.04
CA PHE A 146 13.12 5.37 7.63
C PHE A 146 13.53 4.35 6.56
N ASN A 147 12.88 3.19 6.56
CA ASN A 147 13.15 2.11 5.62
C ASN A 147 11.89 1.74 4.83
N CYS A 148 12.08 1.33 3.58
CA CYS A 148 11.04 0.71 2.78
C CYS A 148 10.91 -0.77 3.15
N VAL A 149 9.78 -1.16 3.72
CA VAL A 149 9.52 -2.55 4.18
C VAL A 149 8.56 -3.31 3.25
N PHE A 150 7.93 -2.60 2.32
CA PHE A 150 7.10 -3.17 1.29
C PHE A 150 7.21 -2.33 0.03
N LEU A 151 7.34 -2.99 -1.13
CA LEU A 151 7.33 -2.36 -2.44
C LEU A 151 6.76 -3.34 -3.46
N GLU A 152 5.61 -3.01 -4.04
CA GLU A 152 4.97 -3.84 -5.04
C GLU A 152 4.47 -3.02 -6.22
N LYS A 153 4.70 -3.54 -7.42
CA LYS A 153 4.20 -2.97 -8.67
C LYS A 153 2.72 -3.32 -8.81
N THR A 154 1.86 -2.32 -8.97
CA THR A 154 0.45 -2.61 -9.22
C THR A 154 0.25 -2.84 -10.71
N ASN A 155 -0.06 -4.08 -11.09
CA ASN A 155 -0.52 -4.38 -12.44
C ASN A 155 -2.02 -4.11 -12.48
N HIS A 156 -2.42 -2.97 -13.04
CA HIS A 156 -3.80 -2.78 -13.45
C HIS A 156 -4.02 -3.57 -14.74
N PHE A 157 -4.63 -4.75 -14.63
CA PHE A 157 -5.19 -5.45 -15.78
C PHE A 157 -6.54 -4.81 -16.13
N ASP A 158 -6.51 -3.62 -16.72
CA ASP A 158 -7.62 -3.21 -17.57
C ASP A 158 -7.46 -4.02 -18.86
N ASN A 159 -8.28 -5.07 -19.01
CA ASN A 159 -8.23 -6.05 -20.12
C ASN A 159 -8.51 -5.45 -21.52
N ILE A 160 -8.40 -4.13 -21.71
CA ILE A 160 -8.57 -3.47 -23.01
C ILE A 160 -7.53 -2.35 -23.06
N LEU A 161 -6.45 -2.57 -23.84
CA LEU A 161 -5.40 -1.63 -24.21
C LEU A 161 -4.28 -1.37 -23.16
N TYR A 162 -3.19 -2.12 -23.33
CA TYR A 162 -1.88 -1.98 -22.70
C TYR A 162 -1.28 -0.56 -22.86
N THR A 163 -1.70 0.40 -22.04
CA THR A 163 -1.09 1.75 -22.00
C THR A 163 -0.93 2.31 -20.58
N GLY A 164 -1.08 1.49 -19.54
CA GLY A 164 -0.99 1.93 -18.15
C GLY A 164 0.45 2.11 -17.66
N SER A 165 0.82 3.32 -17.26
CA SER A 165 2.03 3.59 -16.48
C SER A 165 2.00 2.77 -15.19
N ASN A 166 3.06 2.01 -14.94
CA ASN A 166 3.10 1.16 -13.76
C ASN A 166 3.46 2.01 -12.52
N GLN A 167 2.53 2.18 -11.61
CA GLN A 167 2.82 2.69 -10.27
C GLN A 167 3.26 1.56 -9.34
N ARG A 168 3.97 1.93 -8.27
CA ARG A 168 4.23 1.04 -7.15
C ARG A 168 3.58 1.53 -5.89
N ILE A 169 3.07 0.61 -5.08
CA ILE A 169 2.64 0.83 -3.69
C ILE A 169 3.81 0.46 -2.78
N PHE A 170 4.01 1.25 -1.74
CA PHE A 170 5.08 1.03 -0.77
C PHE A 170 4.68 1.40 0.65
N ILE A 171 5.40 0.83 1.62
CA ILE A 171 5.31 1.19 3.03
C ILE A 171 6.69 1.62 3.52
N ILE A 172 6.74 2.79 4.13
CA ILE A 172 7.90 3.36 4.78
C ILE A 172 7.68 3.38 6.29
N THR A 173 8.67 2.96 7.06
CA THR A 173 8.60 2.96 8.54
C THR A 173 9.97 3.15 9.17
N ASP A 174 10.02 3.71 10.38
CA ASP A 174 11.21 3.74 11.24
C ASP A 174 11.33 2.47 12.13
N ASN A 175 10.45 1.49 11.93
CA ASN A 175 10.33 0.22 12.65
C ASN A 175 9.83 0.29 14.10
N THR A 176 9.36 1.45 14.58
CA THR A 176 8.90 1.59 15.99
C THR A 176 7.48 1.06 16.24
N LYS A 177 6.62 0.99 15.21
CA LYS A 177 5.19 0.60 15.31
C LYS A 177 4.80 -0.53 14.33
N ASN A 178 5.50 -1.64 14.36
CA ASN A 178 5.35 -2.70 13.36
C ASN A 178 3.97 -3.43 13.37
N ASP A 179 3.15 -3.31 14.41
CA ASP A 179 1.86 -4.01 14.53
C ASP A 179 0.71 -3.35 13.72
N ILE A 180 0.89 -2.10 13.28
CA ILE A 180 0.01 -1.42 12.33
C ILE A 180 0.15 -2.03 10.92
N ILE A 181 1.32 -2.53 10.56
CA ILE A 181 1.58 -3.12 9.25
C ILE A 181 1.01 -4.54 9.22
N ASN A 182 0.19 -4.84 8.21
CA ASN A 182 -0.41 -6.15 8.04
C ASN A 182 0.57 -7.12 7.35
N TYR A 183 1.56 -7.60 8.10
CA TYR A 183 2.57 -8.54 7.58
C TYR A 183 1.97 -9.84 7.05
N SER A 184 0.79 -10.27 7.52
CA SER A 184 0.11 -11.45 6.96
C SER A 184 -0.27 -11.23 5.49
N VAL A 185 -0.81 -10.05 5.16
CA VAL A 185 -1.16 -9.68 3.78
C VAL A 185 0.11 -9.47 2.95
N ILE A 186 1.12 -8.78 3.49
CA ILE A 186 2.40 -8.56 2.79
C ILE A 186 3.07 -9.90 2.44
N ASN A 187 3.21 -10.79 3.41
CA ASN A 187 3.84 -12.10 3.21
C ASN A 187 3.05 -12.92 2.18
N LYS A 188 1.71 -12.79 2.17
CA LYS A 188 0.87 -13.42 1.16
C LYS A 188 1.20 -12.94 -0.25
N VAL A 189 1.21 -11.63 -0.47
CA VAL A 189 1.53 -11.02 -1.77
C VAL A 189 2.93 -11.44 -2.23
N LEU A 190 3.93 -11.36 -1.35
CA LEU A 190 5.31 -11.72 -1.66
C LEU A 190 5.48 -13.20 -2.00
N LEU A 191 4.88 -14.10 -1.22
CA LEU A 191 4.95 -15.54 -1.46
C LEU A 191 4.24 -15.94 -2.76
N GLN A 192 3.08 -15.36 -3.04
CA GLN A 192 2.41 -15.58 -4.32
C GLN A 192 3.31 -15.15 -5.48
N ARG A 193 3.94 -13.97 -5.39
CA ARG A 193 4.86 -13.49 -6.44
C ARG A 193 6.04 -14.43 -6.64
N ILE A 194 6.68 -14.90 -5.56
CA ILE A 194 7.78 -15.86 -5.63
C ILE A 194 7.29 -17.13 -6.33
N TYR A 195 6.14 -17.68 -5.90
CA TYR A 195 5.59 -18.90 -6.48
C TYR A 195 5.26 -18.77 -7.98
N HIS A 196 4.69 -17.64 -8.41
CA HIS A 196 4.36 -17.43 -9.83
C HIS A 196 5.59 -17.18 -10.72
N LYS A 197 6.70 -16.69 -10.15
CA LYS A 197 7.98 -16.52 -10.88
C LYS A 197 8.80 -17.81 -10.96
N ILE A 198 8.42 -18.84 -10.22
CA ILE A 198 9.08 -20.14 -10.30
C ILE A 198 8.57 -20.86 -11.54
N GLU A 199 9.35 -20.77 -12.62
CA GLU A 199 9.13 -21.54 -13.85
C GLU A 199 9.66 -22.98 -13.69
N ASP A 200 10.66 -23.19 -12.83
CA ASP A 200 11.25 -24.50 -12.56
C ASP A 200 10.31 -25.39 -11.73
N SER A 201 9.80 -26.44 -12.37
CA SER A 201 8.91 -27.42 -11.77
C SER A 201 9.53 -28.15 -10.57
N ASN A 202 10.86 -28.29 -10.51
CA ASN A 202 11.54 -28.91 -9.36
C ASN A 202 11.50 -27.99 -8.14
N VAL A 203 11.71 -26.68 -8.31
CA VAL A 203 11.62 -25.72 -7.21
C VAL A 203 10.18 -25.64 -6.68
N LYS A 204 9.20 -25.64 -7.60
CA LYS A 204 7.79 -25.69 -7.25
C LYS A 204 7.44 -26.96 -6.44
N TYR A 205 7.95 -28.11 -6.88
CA TYR A 205 7.80 -29.38 -6.18
C TYR A 205 8.47 -29.37 -4.79
N ILE A 206 9.68 -28.82 -4.67
CA ILE A 206 10.37 -28.68 -3.37
C ILE A 206 9.57 -27.80 -2.41
N LEU A 207 9.01 -26.69 -2.87
CA LEU A 207 8.15 -25.83 -2.05
C LEU A 207 6.88 -26.54 -1.62
N GLU A 208 6.20 -27.24 -2.54
CA GLU A 208 5.01 -28.02 -2.23
C GLU A 208 5.32 -29.12 -1.19
N LYS A 209 6.46 -29.81 -1.33
CA LYS A 209 6.95 -30.79 -0.36
C LYS A 209 7.27 -30.18 1.00
N LEU A 210 7.91 -29.01 1.04
CA LEU A 210 8.23 -28.33 2.28
C LEU A 210 6.95 -27.93 3.04
N ILE A 211 5.97 -27.38 2.33
CA ILE A 211 4.67 -27.03 2.90
C ILE A 211 3.93 -28.29 3.39
N ASP A 212 3.96 -29.37 2.63
CA ASP A 212 3.39 -30.65 3.04
C ASP A 212 4.08 -31.21 4.29
N THR A 213 5.41 -31.16 4.36
CA THR A 213 6.19 -31.56 5.54
C THR A 213 5.81 -30.71 6.76
N LEU A 214 5.70 -29.38 6.62
CA LEU A 214 5.23 -28.51 7.71
C LEU A 214 3.80 -28.87 8.15
N ALA A 215 2.92 -29.21 7.21
CA ALA A 215 1.55 -29.62 7.53
C ALA A 215 1.51 -30.91 8.36
N TRP A 216 2.46 -31.83 8.16
CA TRP A 216 2.57 -33.07 8.95
C TRP A 216 2.93 -32.83 10.42
N TRP A 217 3.46 -31.66 10.77
CA TRP A 217 3.72 -31.28 12.17
C TRP A 217 2.46 -30.81 12.89
N ILE A 218 1.32 -30.68 12.20
CA ILE A 218 0.01 -30.38 12.79
C ILE A 218 -0.64 -31.71 13.23
N PRO A 219 -0.76 -31.98 14.54
CA PRO A 219 -1.18 -33.29 15.06
C PRO A 219 -2.66 -33.61 14.77
N ILE A 220 -3.49 -32.57 14.62
CA ILE A 220 -4.93 -32.73 14.35
C ILE A 220 -5.16 -32.79 12.84
N ARG A 221 -5.55 -33.96 12.33
CA ARG A 221 -5.80 -34.21 10.89
C ARG A 221 -6.71 -33.16 10.25
N LYS A 222 -7.83 -32.82 10.89
CA LYS A 222 -8.77 -31.80 10.38
C LYS A 222 -8.08 -30.44 10.19
N TRP A 223 -7.14 -30.09 11.07
CA TRP A 223 -6.41 -28.82 11.00
C TRP A 223 -5.30 -28.86 9.97
N ARG A 224 -4.59 -29.98 9.85
CA ARG A 224 -3.62 -30.23 8.78
C ARG A 224 -4.27 -30.10 7.40
N ASP A 225 -5.39 -30.79 7.20
CA ASP A 225 -6.09 -30.80 5.91
C ASP A 225 -6.65 -29.41 5.59
N ASN A 226 -7.14 -28.67 6.61
CA ASN A 226 -7.56 -27.28 6.47
C ASN A 226 -6.38 -26.34 6.14
N PHE A 227 -5.22 -26.52 6.77
CA PHE A 227 -4.00 -25.77 6.45
C PHE A 227 -3.57 -25.99 5.00
N ARG A 228 -3.48 -27.26 4.55
CA ARG A 228 -3.12 -27.60 3.16
C ARG A 228 -4.12 -27.03 2.16
N ASN A 229 -5.42 -27.21 2.37
CA ASN A 229 -6.45 -26.70 1.45
C ASN A 229 -6.46 -25.16 1.40
N LYS A 230 -6.30 -24.48 2.54
CA LYS A 230 -6.19 -23.02 2.55
C LYS A 230 -4.90 -22.54 1.87
N PHE A 231 -3.79 -23.24 2.05
CA PHE A 231 -2.52 -22.87 1.44
C PHE A 231 -2.52 -23.15 -0.08
N PHE A 232 -2.81 -24.37 -0.51
CA PHE A 232 -2.73 -24.72 -1.92
C PHE A 232 -3.92 -24.19 -2.72
N ASP A 233 -5.16 -24.31 -2.24
CA ASP A 233 -6.32 -23.96 -3.06
C ASP A 233 -6.67 -22.47 -2.96
N LYS A 234 -6.59 -21.88 -1.76
CA LYS A 234 -6.98 -20.46 -1.56
C LYS A 234 -5.84 -19.46 -1.63
N PHE A 235 -4.61 -19.88 -1.33
CA PHE A 235 -3.46 -18.98 -1.30
C PHE A 235 -2.59 -19.12 -2.56
N ILE A 236 -2.30 -20.35 -3.01
CA ILE A 236 -1.49 -20.59 -4.21
C ILE A 236 -2.31 -20.59 -5.50
N LYS A 237 -3.41 -21.39 -5.57
CA LYS A 237 -4.22 -21.57 -6.78
C LYS A 237 -5.38 -20.59 -6.94
N GLY A 238 -5.71 -19.82 -5.89
CA GLY A 238 -6.94 -19.03 -5.82
C GLY A 238 -7.12 -17.92 -6.85
N GLY A 239 -6.13 -17.69 -7.73
CA GLY A 239 -6.15 -16.61 -8.72
C GLY A 239 -6.20 -15.23 -8.07
N ILE A 240 -5.83 -14.21 -8.84
CA ILE A 240 -6.13 -12.84 -8.46
C ILE A 240 -7.63 -12.63 -8.77
N ASN A 241 -8.51 -12.99 -7.84
CA ASN A 241 -9.85 -12.43 -7.90
C ASN A 241 -9.71 -10.98 -7.45
N ASN A 242 -9.67 -10.05 -8.42
CA ASN A 242 -9.54 -8.60 -8.22
C ASN A 242 -10.71 -7.97 -7.44
N ASP A 243 -11.70 -8.76 -7.05
CA ASP A 243 -12.66 -8.40 -6.03
C ASP A 243 -12.07 -8.70 -4.65
N PHE A 244 -11.30 -7.74 -4.10
CA PHE A 244 -10.89 -7.73 -2.69
C PHE A 244 -12.13 -7.62 -1.78
N LYS A 245 -12.88 -8.71 -1.60
CA LYS A 245 -13.81 -8.90 -0.49
C LYS A 245 -13.09 -9.74 0.57
N PHE A 246 -12.58 -9.09 1.61
CA PHE A 246 -12.12 -9.77 2.82
C PHE A 246 -13.28 -10.55 3.45
N LEU A 247 -13.36 -11.85 3.20
CA LEU A 247 -14.04 -12.78 4.09
C LEU A 247 -13.03 -13.32 5.09
N TYR A 248 -13.01 -12.66 6.25
CA TYR A 248 -12.43 -13.02 7.53
C TYR A 248 -10.90 -13.02 7.67
N PRO A 249 -10.37 -12.49 8.80
CA PRO A 249 -8.99 -12.69 9.17
C PRO A 249 -8.72 -14.18 9.35
N LEU A 250 -7.64 -14.66 8.76
CA LEU A 250 -7.02 -15.94 9.07
C LEU A 250 -6.42 -15.86 10.48
N ASN A 251 -7.28 -15.76 11.49
CA ASN A 251 -6.90 -15.96 12.88
C ASN A 251 -6.59 -17.44 13.05
N PHE A 252 -5.32 -17.82 12.91
CA PHE A 252 -4.80 -19.01 13.58
C PHE A 252 -4.74 -18.71 15.08
N ARG A 253 -5.89 -18.72 15.75
CA ARG A 253 -5.92 -18.96 17.20
C ARG A 253 -5.68 -20.46 17.38
N LEU A 254 -4.45 -20.81 17.73
CA LEU A 254 -4.19 -22.05 18.43
C LEU A 254 -4.71 -21.84 19.86
N ASP A 255 -6.03 -22.03 20.05
CA ASP A 255 -6.58 -22.15 21.39
C ASP A 255 -6.11 -23.52 21.93
N LEU A 256 -4.90 -23.54 22.48
CA LEU A 256 -4.38 -24.61 23.31
C LEU A 256 -4.94 -24.40 24.73
N ASN A 257 -6.21 -24.76 24.92
CA ASN A 257 -6.73 -25.00 26.25
C ASN A 257 -6.70 -26.52 26.48
N TYR A 258 -5.82 -26.94 27.40
CA TYR A 258 -5.85 -28.25 28.03
C TYR A 258 -7.10 -28.38 28.92
#